data_AF-R5PCZ6-F1
#
_entry.id   AF-R5PCZ6-F1
#
_cell.length_a   1.000
_cell.length_b   1.000
_cell.length_c   1.000
_cell.angle_alpha   90.00
_cell.angle_beta   90.00
_cell.angle_gamma   90.00
#
_symmetry.space_group_name_H-M   'P 1'
#
loop_
_entity.id
_entity.type
_entity.pdbx_description
1 polymer ?
#
loop_
_entity_poly.entity_id
_entity_poly.type
_entity_poly.pdbx_seq_one_letter_code
_entity_poly.pdbx_strand_id
1 'polypeptide(L)'
;MWNDPWFAKLINKRYNELLDAGIVDYLYAKIDSISNLISRSQELNYQKWGISRRMYHEIVLYSSYDQYVSDIKSFISEHSEWLKSAFANKKPAEPTPPFEALDYYYRITNAKTTKALDVSGESIVQYSNTASRESQDWYIKPVGDYFQLINRSSDKALNDPTIGNVGPTTNVGTQLNLVIANEDDSRQLWSLVPQGTSGYYNLLNKYSQHVANLQGGGANDNTPVLSYTNDNRNGSSQNRLWYIIPGDDLPGNITGIRDIEPAEYALAYNQQSQRLHFGSETPEQLTFSVSVFSLNGVKVADFIAADGYDLSTQPSGIYVVTWTTGGKTRSVKFRK
;
A
#
# COMPACT_ATOMS: atom_id res chain seq x y z
N MET A 1 -22.08 -16.34 -15.16
CA MET A 1 -20.62 -16.57 -15.11
C MET A 1 -19.85 -15.27 -15.25
N TRP A 2 -20.03 -14.47 -16.30
CA TRP A 2 -19.32 -13.18 -16.47
C TRP A 2 -19.65 -12.07 -15.45
N ASN A 3 -20.77 -12.18 -14.72
CA ASN A 3 -21.11 -11.28 -13.62
C ASN A 3 -20.60 -11.78 -12.25
N ASP A 4 -19.91 -12.93 -12.21
CA ASP A 4 -19.31 -13.46 -10.99
C ASP A 4 -17.95 -12.77 -10.73
N PRO A 5 -17.79 -12.05 -9.60
CA PRO A 5 -16.55 -11.39 -9.21
C PRO A 5 -15.32 -12.30 -9.24
N TRP A 6 -15.45 -13.55 -8.77
CA TRP A 6 -14.36 -14.50 -8.72
C TRP A 6 -13.91 -14.91 -10.12
N PHE A 7 -14.88 -15.25 -10.99
CA PHE A 7 -14.62 -15.66 -12.35
C PHE A 7 -14.00 -14.52 -13.19
N ALA A 8 -14.48 -13.29 -13.03
CA ALA A 8 -13.93 -12.12 -13.73
C ALA A 8 -12.46 -11.88 -13.36
N LYS A 9 -12.11 -11.98 -12.07
CA LYS A 9 -10.72 -11.88 -11.59
C LYS A 9 -9.85 -13.01 -12.15
N LEU A 10 -10.35 -14.25 -12.09
CA LEU A 10 -9.61 -15.43 -12.56
C LEU A 10 -9.29 -15.34 -14.05
N ILE A 11 -10.27 -15.01 -14.88
CA ILE A 11 -10.05 -14.88 -16.33
C ILE A 11 -9.08 -13.75 -16.64
N ASN A 12 -9.24 -12.57 -16.03
CA ASN A 12 -8.31 -11.46 -16.26
C ASN A 12 -6.87 -11.86 -15.90
N LYS A 13 -6.67 -12.48 -14.73
CA LYS A 13 -5.36 -13.01 -14.32
C LYS A 13 -4.82 -14.02 -15.33
N ARG A 14 -5.59 -15.07 -15.63
CA ARG A 14 -5.15 -16.16 -16.52
C ARG A 14 -4.85 -15.67 -17.93
N TYR A 15 -5.61 -14.70 -18.42
CA TYR A 15 -5.40 -14.13 -19.74
C TYR A 15 -4.09 -13.33 -19.82
N ASN A 16 -3.80 -12.50 -18.81
CA ASN A 16 -2.50 -11.80 -18.74
C ASN A 16 -1.33 -12.78 -18.62
N GLU A 17 -1.44 -13.83 -17.80
CA GLU A 17 -0.40 -14.89 -17.74
C GLU A 17 -0.11 -15.53 -19.12
N LEU A 18 -1.15 -15.75 -19.93
CA LEU A 18 -0.99 -16.31 -21.28
C LEU A 18 -0.34 -15.32 -22.25
N LEU A 19 -0.70 -14.03 -22.15
CA LEU A 19 -0.05 -12.96 -22.92
C LEU A 19 1.43 -12.84 -22.56
N ASP A 20 1.76 -12.81 -21.28
CA ASP A 20 3.14 -12.75 -20.78
C ASP A 20 3.94 -14.01 -21.15
N ALA A 21 3.28 -15.16 -21.24
CA ALA A 21 3.87 -16.41 -21.74
C ALA A 21 4.03 -16.47 -23.27
N GLY A 22 3.67 -15.41 -24.00
CA GLY A 22 3.88 -15.31 -25.45
C GLY A 22 2.84 -16.06 -26.29
N ILE A 23 1.58 -16.14 -25.84
CA ILE A 23 0.52 -16.84 -26.61
C ILE A 23 0.30 -16.26 -28.02
N VAL A 24 0.49 -14.94 -28.20
CA VAL A 24 0.38 -14.27 -29.51
C VAL A 24 1.49 -14.76 -30.44
N ASP A 25 2.73 -14.76 -29.97
CA ASP A 25 3.88 -15.25 -30.74
C ASP A 25 3.75 -16.74 -31.08
N TYR A 26 3.24 -17.53 -30.13
CA TYR A 26 2.94 -18.94 -30.37
C TYR A 26 1.92 -19.12 -31.51
N LEU A 27 0.84 -18.33 -31.51
CA LEU A 27 -0.17 -18.39 -32.57
C LEU A 27 0.39 -17.92 -33.92
N TYR A 28 1.25 -16.90 -33.93
CA TYR A 28 1.95 -16.45 -35.14
C TYR A 28 2.85 -17.53 -35.72
N ALA A 29 3.66 -18.17 -34.89
CA ALA A 29 4.50 -19.29 -35.31
C ALA A 29 3.69 -20.46 -35.87
N LYS A 30 2.50 -20.73 -35.32
CA LYS A 30 1.58 -21.75 -35.86
C LYS A 30 1.00 -21.35 -37.22
N ILE A 31 0.61 -20.10 -37.40
CA ILE A 31 0.16 -19.57 -38.69
C ILE A 31 1.25 -19.73 -39.74
N ASP A 32 2.48 -19.33 -39.42
CA ASP A 32 3.61 -19.44 -40.35
C ASP A 32 3.92 -20.90 -40.69
N SER A 33 3.89 -21.79 -39.70
CA SER A 33 4.07 -23.23 -39.93
C SER A 33 3.02 -23.82 -40.88
N ILE A 34 1.75 -23.42 -40.75
CA ILE A 34 0.67 -23.92 -41.62
C ILE A 34 0.77 -23.29 -43.01
N SER A 35 1.03 -21.99 -43.10
CA SER A 35 1.23 -21.27 -44.36
C SER A 35 2.32 -21.93 -45.20
N ASN A 36 3.49 -22.19 -44.59
CA ASN A 36 4.60 -22.88 -45.24
C ASN A 36 4.24 -24.29 -45.73
N LEU A 37 3.48 -25.06 -44.93
CA LEU A 37 3.02 -26.40 -45.32
C LEU A 37 2.11 -26.36 -46.53
N ILE A 38 1.17 -25.41 -46.58
CA ILE A 38 0.23 -25.23 -47.69
C ILE A 38 0.98 -24.83 -48.96
N SER A 39 1.89 -23.84 -48.89
CA SER A 39 2.70 -23.42 -50.04
C SER A 39 3.53 -24.58 -50.59
N ARG A 40 4.14 -25.40 -49.71
CA ARG A 40 4.91 -26.58 -50.14
C ARG A 40 4.04 -27.64 -50.80
N SER A 41 2.84 -27.88 -50.28
CA SER A 41 1.87 -28.81 -50.88
C SER A 41 1.47 -28.37 -52.30
N GLN A 42 1.24 -27.08 -52.50
CA GLN A 42 0.91 -26.51 -53.82
C GLN A 42 2.05 -26.73 -54.83
N GLU A 43 3.30 -26.46 -54.45
CA GLU A 43 4.47 -26.72 -55.31
C GLU A 43 4.58 -28.19 -55.72
N LEU A 44 4.41 -29.11 -54.75
CA LEU A 44 4.51 -30.55 -54.99
C LEU A 44 3.40 -31.08 -55.90
N ASN A 45 2.22 -30.47 -55.89
CA ASN A 45 1.14 -30.85 -56.80
C ASN A 45 1.52 -30.63 -58.27
N TYR A 46 2.23 -29.55 -58.59
CA TYR A 46 2.70 -29.32 -59.96
C TYR A 46 3.76 -30.34 -60.40
N GLN A 47 4.60 -30.81 -59.48
CA GLN A 47 5.59 -31.86 -59.76
C GLN A 47 4.94 -33.24 -59.93
N LYS A 48 3.98 -33.58 -59.06
CA LYS A 48 3.37 -34.92 -59.03
C LYS A 48 2.40 -35.16 -60.19
N TRP A 49 1.60 -34.17 -60.54
CA TRP A 49 0.47 -34.35 -61.46
C TRP A 49 0.74 -33.85 -62.89
N GLY A 50 1.95 -33.35 -63.17
CA GLY A 50 2.32 -32.88 -64.51
C GLY A 50 1.49 -31.69 -65.00
N ILE A 51 0.94 -30.89 -64.08
CA ILE A 51 0.10 -29.74 -64.40
C ILE A 51 0.99 -28.60 -64.90
N SER A 52 0.90 -28.26 -66.18
CA SER A 52 1.75 -27.24 -66.82
C SER A 52 1.12 -25.84 -66.87
N ARG A 53 -0.12 -25.68 -66.40
CA ARG A 53 -0.83 -24.39 -66.36
C ARG A 53 -1.51 -24.17 -65.01
N ARG A 54 -1.38 -22.97 -64.45
CA ARG A 54 -2.12 -22.55 -63.27
C ARG A 54 -3.59 -22.32 -63.66
N MET A 55 -4.52 -23.06 -63.07
CA MET A 55 -5.96 -22.79 -63.19
C MET A 55 -6.44 -22.23 -61.86
N TYR A 56 -6.75 -20.93 -61.82
CA TYR A 56 -7.37 -20.28 -60.67
C TYR A 56 -8.87 -20.11 -60.97
N HIS A 57 -9.72 -20.90 -60.33
CA HIS A 57 -11.17 -20.64 -60.24
C HIS A 57 -11.51 -20.19 -58.82
N GLU A 58 -10.78 -19.19 -58.31
CA GLU A 58 -10.96 -18.70 -56.94
C GLU A 58 -11.68 -17.35 -56.95
N ILE A 59 -12.65 -17.19 -56.05
CA ILE A 59 -13.23 -15.89 -55.71
C ILE A 59 -12.16 -15.14 -54.92
N VAL A 60 -11.60 -14.10 -55.54
CA VAL A 60 -10.47 -13.32 -54.99
C VAL A 60 -11.00 -12.34 -53.94
N LEU A 61 -10.97 -12.72 -52.67
CA LEU A 61 -11.24 -11.81 -51.54
C LEU A 61 -10.01 -10.96 -51.16
N TYR A 62 -8.80 -11.42 -51.50
CA TYR A 62 -7.52 -10.77 -51.18
C TYR A 62 -6.60 -10.70 -52.40
N SER A 63 -5.78 -9.66 -52.49
CA SER A 63 -4.82 -9.46 -53.59
C SER A 63 -3.66 -10.47 -53.61
N SER A 64 -3.34 -11.08 -52.48
CA SER A 64 -2.38 -12.19 -52.36
C SER A 64 -2.67 -13.06 -51.14
N TYR A 65 -2.12 -14.28 -51.12
CA TYR A 65 -2.19 -15.16 -49.97
C TYR A 65 -1.42 -14.60 -48.76
N ASP A 66 -0.31 -13.90 -49.00
CA ASP A 66 0.48 -13.26 -47.94
C ASP A 66 -0.30 -12.15 -47.23
N GLN A 67 -1.14 -11.40 -47.96
CA GLN A 67 -2.03 -10.41 -47.37
C GLN A 67 -3.04 -11.06 -46.42
N TYR A 68 -3.62 -12.19 -46.81
CA TYR A 68 -4.54 -12.94 -45.95
C TYR A 68 -3.86 -13.42 -44.65
N VAL A 69 -2.63 -13.93 -44.75
CA VAL A 69 -1.83 -14.35 -43.57
C VAL A 69 -1.54 -13.15 -42.66
N SER A 70 -1.19 -12.00 -43.23
CA SER A 70 -0.96 -10.76 -42.49
C SER A 70 -2.22 -10.27 -41.75
N ASP A 71 -3.39 -10.37 -42.40
CA ASP A 71 -4.65 -9.92 -41.82
C ASP A 71 -5.09 -10.82 -40.64
N ILE A 72 -4.86 -12.15 -40.73
CA ILE A 72 -5.10 -13.06 -39.60
C ILE A 72 -4.19 -12.70 -38.41
N LYS A 73 -2.91 -12.43 -38.66
CA LYS A 73 -1.99 -12.02 -37.59
C LYS A 73 -2.46 -10.72 -36.94
N SER A 74 -2.78 -9.71 -37.75
CA SER A 74 -3.29 -8.42 -37.28
C SER A 74 -4.54 -8.60 -36.41
N PHE A 75 -5.51 -9.42 -36.86
CA PHE A 75 -6.70 -9.75 -36.08
C PHE A 75 -6.36 -10.32 -34.71
N ILE A 76 -5.39 -11.25 -34.62
CA ILE A 76 -4.97 -11.86 -33.34
C ILE A 76 -4.37 -10.80 -32.42
N SER A 77 -3.45 -9.96 -32.90
CA SER A 77 -2.85 -8.90 -32.07
C SER A 77 -3.91 -7.92 -31.57
N GLU A 78 -4.74 -7.40 -32.46
CA GLU A 78 -5.77 -6.41 -32.14
C GLU A 78 -6.81 -6.99 -31.16
N HIS A 79 -7.30 -8.20 -31.41
CA HIS A 79 -8.23 -8.85 -30.50
C HIS A 79 -7.60 -9.21 -29.17
N SER A 80 -6.30 -9.50 -29.13
CA SER A 80 -5.64 -9.82 -27.87
C SER A 80 -5.59 -8.60 -26.94
N GLU A 81 -5.23 -7.44 -27.49
CA GLU A 81 -5.26 -6.17 -26.75
C GLU A 81 -6.68 -5.75 -26.37
N TRP A 82 -7.65 -5.96 -27.27
CA TRP A 82 -9.06 -5.70 -26.96
C TRP A 82 -9.55 -6.59 -25.81
N LEU A 83 -9.27 -7.89 -25.82
CA LEU A 83 -9.66 -8.82 -24.76
C LEU A 83 -8.99 -8.48 -23.43
N LYS A 84 -7.70 -8.09 -23.45
CA LYS A 84 -6.98 -7.63 -22.26
C LYS A 84 -7.71 -6.46 -21.60
N SER A 85 -8.08 -5.47 -22.40
CA SER A 85 -8.83 -4.29 -21.96
C SER A 85 -10.23 -4.66 -21.49
N ALA A 86 -10.95 -5.51 -22.23
CA ALA A 86 -12.30 -5.95 -21.90
C ALA A 86 -12.34 -6.69 -20.56
N PHE A 87 -11.37 -7.58 -20.29
CA PHE A 87 -11.30 -8.32 -19.03
C PHE A 87 -10.90 -7.43 -17.87
N ALA A 88 -9.99 -6.47 -18.08
CA ALA A 88 -9.61 -5.50 -17.05
C ALA A 88 -10.82 -4.65 -16.61
N ASN A 89 -11.60 -4.15 -17.58
CA ASN A 89 -12.79 -3.34 -17.34
C ASN A 89 -13.93 -4.09 -16.63
N LYS A 90 -13.90 -5.42 -16.64
CA LYS A 90 -14.88 -6.27 -15.97
C LYS A 90 -14.46 -6.71 -14.57
N LYS A 91 -13.24 -6.41 -14.13
CA LYS A 91 -12.82 -6.69 -12.76
C LYS A 91 -13.72 -5.88 -11.81
N PRO A 92 -14.36 -6.52 -10.82
CA PRO A 92 -15.03 -5.76 -9.77
C PRO A 92 -14.00 -4.82 -9.13
N ALA A 93 -14.43 -3.63 -8.75
CA ALA A 93 -13.56 -2.71 -8.04
C ALA A 93 -13.12 -3.39 -6.73
N GLU A 94 -11.81 -3.41 -6.48
CA GLU A 94 -11.26 -4.07 -5.30
C GLU A 94 -11.56 -3.23 -4.07
N PRO A 95 -11.92 -3.84 -2.93
CA PRO A 95 -12.02 -3.11 -1.67
C PRO A 95 -10.73 -2.33 -1.42
N THR A 96 -10.86 -1.10 -0.92
CA THR A 96 -9.71 -0.35 -0.43
C THR A 96 -8.97 -1.21 0.60
N PRO A 97 -7.66 -1.48 0.42
CA PRO A 97 -6.91 -2.30 1.37
C PRO A 97 -6.75 -1.59 2.71
N PRO A 98 -6.44 -2.31 3.79
CA PRO A 98 -5.92 -1.69 5.01
C PRO A 98 -4.75 -0.74 4.70
N PHE A 99 -4.66 0.37 5.42
CA PHE A 99 -3.56 1.30 5.23
C PHE A 99 -2.27 0.72 5.81
N GLU A 100 -1.19 0.81 5.04
CA GLU A 100 0.17 0.44 5.46
C GLU A 100 1.06 1.68 5.38
N ALA A 101 1.69 2.04 6.51
CA ALA A 101 2.63 3.14 6.56
C ALA A 101 3.98 2.71 5.95
N LEU A 102 4.51 3.54 5.08
CA LEU A 102 5.79 3.42 4.38
C LEU A 102 6.60 4.70 4.61
N ASP A 103 7.88 4.69 4.24
CA ASP A 103 8.87 5.76 4.47
C ASP A 103 8.62 7.02 3.61
N TYR A 104 7.40 7.57 3.62
CA TYR A 104 7.04 8.81 2.91
C TYR A 104 6.34 9.82 3.82
N TYR A 105 6.52 11.09 3.51
CA TYR A 105 5.52 12.09 3.86
C TYR A 105 4.27 11.82 3.02
N TYR A 106 3.10 11.98 3.62
CA TYR A 106 1.83 11.76 2.97
C TYR A 106 1.07 13.06 2.80
N ARG A 107 0.40 13.17 1.66
CA ARG A 107 -0.64 14.16 1.46
C ARG A 107 -2.01 13.53 1.64
N ILE A 108 -2.82 14.11 2.51
CA ILE A 108 -4.17 13.64 2.79
C ILE A 108 -5.14 14.60 2.10
N THR A 109 -5.94 14.14 1.14
CA THR A 109 -6.85 14.99 0.36
C THR A 109 -8.30 14.58 0.54
N ASN A 110 -9.22 15.54 0.54
CA ASN A 110 -10.65 15.24 0.68
C ASN A 110 -11.24 14.72 -0.65
N ALA A 111 -12.06 13.67 -0.59
CA ALA A 111 -12.66 13.04 -1.78
C ALA A 111 -13.61 13.96 -2.56
N LYS A 112 -14.24 14.94 -1.91
CA LYS A 112 -15.18 15.88 -2.56
C LYS A 112 -14.46 17.02 -3.27
N THR A 113 -13.45 17.59 -2.61
CA THR A 113 -12.83 18.87 -3.03
C THR A 113 -11.44 18.72 -3.62
N THR A 114 -10.82 17.53 -3.49
CA THR A 114 -9.41 17.22 -3.83
C THR A 114 -8.37 18.12 -3.15
N LYS A 115 -8.81 18.96 -2.20
CA LYS A 115 -7.98 19.84 -1.38
C LYS A 115 -7.32 19.07 -0.26
N ALA A 116 -6.13 19.52 0.14
CA ALA A 116 -5.32 18.87 1.14
C ALA A 116 -5.78 19.23 2.56
N LEU A 117 -5.63 18.27 3.48
CA LEU A 117 -5.65 18.48 4.91
C LEU A 117 -4.43 19.34 5.27
N ASP A 118 -4.70 20.55 5.73
CA ASP A 118 -3.71 21.59 5.95
C ASP A 118 -3.86 22.18 7.36
N VAL A 119 -2.87 22.97 7.75
CA VAL A 119 -2.75 23.60 9.05
C VAL A 119 -2.82 25.11 8.87
N SER A 120 -3.67 25.75 9.68
CA SER A 120 -3.77 27.21 9.79
C SER A 120 -3.65 27.61 11.25
N GLY A 121 -2.47 28.11 11.64
CA GLY A 121 -2.09 28.24 13.05
C GLY A 121 -1.99 26.87 13.70
N GLU A 122 -2.85 26.58 14.68
CA GLU A 122 -2.98 25.24 15.28
C GLU A 122 -4.23 24.49 14.79
N SER A 123 -5.05 25.13 13.95
CA SER A 123 -6.33 24.58 13.50
C SER A 123 -6.17 23.76 12.23
N ILE A 124 -6.90 22.64 12.16
CA ILE A 124 -6.95 21.82 10.96
C ILE A 124 -8.04 22.32 10.02
N VAL A 125 -7.65 22.50 8.77
CA VAL A 125 -8.51 23.02 7.70
C VAL A 125 -8.25 22.24 6.42
N GLN A 126 -9.05 22.48 5.39
CA GLN A 126 -8.62 22.17 4.03
C GLN A 126 -7.95 23.38 3.39
N TYR A 127 -7.08 23.13 2.42
CA TYR A 127 -6.52 24.16 1.55
C TYR A 127 -6.19 23.60 0.17
N SER A 128 -6.10 24.46 -0.84
CA SER A 128 -5.63 24.14 -2.18
C SER A 128 -4.36 23.28 -2.14
N ASN A 129 -4.42 22.09 -2.75
CA ASN A 129 -3.32 21.14 -2.76
C ASN A 129 -2.10 21.75 -3.49
N THR A 130 -1.05 22.07 -2.74
CA THR A 130 0.11 22.84 -3.20
C THR A 130 1.38 22.05 -2.90
N ALA A 131 2.10 21.60 -3.93
CA ALA A 131 3.28 20.73 -3.79
C ALA A 131 4.30 21.24 -2.75
N SER A 132 4.67 22.52 -2.82
CA SER A 132 5.70 23.14 -1.98
C SER A 132 5.28 23.48 -0.55
N ARG A 133 4.06 23.11 -0.12
CA ARG A 133 3.51 23.53 1.16
C ARG A 133 3.64 22.41 2.20
N GLU A 134 4.72 22.45 2.97
CA GLU A 134 5.03 21.43 3.99
C GLU A 134 3.96 21.31 5.09
N SER A 135 3.12 22.33 5.31
CA SER A 135 1.99 22.24 6.22
C SER A 135 0.89 21.27 5.74
N GLN A 136 0.96 20.78 4.51
CA GLN A 136 0.08 19.76 3.92
C GLN A 136 0.69 18.35 3.92
N ASP A 137 1.90 18.22 4.44
CA ASP A 137 2.66 16.96 4.45
C ASP A 137 2.64 16.35 5.86
N TRP A 138 2.32 15.07 5.91
CA TRP A 138 2.04 14.35 7.14
C TRP A 138 2.92 13.11 7.24
N TYR A 139 3.70 13.03 8.30
CA TYR A 139 4.30 11.77 8.71
C TYR A 139 3.24 10.92 9.42
N ILE A 140 2.94 9.73 8.88
CA ILE A 140 2.01 8.78 9.49
C ILE A 140 2.83 7.75 10.26
N LYS A 141 2.89 7.90 11.59
CA LYS A 141 3.65 7.06 12.51
C LYS A 141 2.80 5.91 13.06
N PRO A 142 3.18 4.64 12.86
CA PRO A 142 2.55 3.52 13.57
C PRO A 142 2.75 3.59 15.09
N VAL A 143 1.69 3.36 15.86
CA VAL A 143 1.67 3.31 17.33
C VAL A 143 0.73 2.18 17.77
N GLY A 144 1.28 0.97 17.91
CA GLY A 144 0.48 -0.24 18.09
C GLY A 144 -0.48 -0.45 16.91
N ASP A 145 -1.79 -0.62 17.19
CA ASP A 145 -2.82 -0.80 16.16
C ASP A 145 -3.38 0.54 15.60
N TYR A 146 -2.76 1.67 15.97
CA TYR A 146 -3.19 3.01 15.59
C TYR A 146 -2.05 3.77 14.90
N PHE A 147 -2.37 4.96 14.41
CA PHE A 147 -1.42 5.89 13.82
C PHE A 147 -1.47 7.24 14.54
N GLN A 148 -0.30 7.87 14.71
CA GLN A 148 -0.20 9.30 14.87
C GLN A 148 0.03 9.97 13.52
N LEU A 149 -0.67 11.06 13.25
CA LEU A 149 -0.47 11.88 12.05
C LEU A 149 0.27 13.14 12.48
N ILE A 150 1.56 13.22 12.17
CA ILE A 150 2.45 14.30 12.60
C ILE A 150 2.70 15.23 11.41
N ASN A 151 2.44 16.52 11.58
CA ASN A 151 2.60 17.49 10.52
C ASN A 151 4.08 17.86 10.32
N ARG A 152 4.57 17.80 9.07
CA ARG A 152 5.97 18.08 8.71
C ARG A 152 6.44 19.47 9.11
N SER A 153 5.59 20.49 8.96
CA SER A 153 6.00 21.88 9.20
C SER A 153 6.12 22.28 10.68
N SER A 154 5.54 21.51 11.59
CA SER A 154 5.42 21.89 13.01
C SER A 154 5.83 20.80 14.01
N ASP A 155 6.08 19.57 13.55
CA ASP A 155 6.34 18.39 14.37
C ASP A 155 5.26 18.09 15.43
N LYS A 156 4.04 18.60 15.19
CA LYS A 156 2.88 18.39 16.06
C LYS A 156 1.94 17.35 15.48
N ALA A 157 1.28 16.62 16.37
CA ALA A 157 0.33 15.57 16.01
C ALA A 157 -1.10 16.12 15.84
N LEU A 158 -1.81 15.56 14.87
CA LEU A 158 -3.25 15.71 14.72
C LEU A 158 -3.96 15.21 15.98
N ASN A 159 -4.77 16.09 16.56
CA ASN A 159 -5.46 15.85 17.80
C ASN A 159 -6.97 16.12 17.64
N ASP A 160 -7.77 15.29 18.31
CA ASP A 160 -9.17 15.55 18.54
C ASP A 160 -9.35 16.21 19.92
N PRO A 161 -9.56 17.54 19.98
CA PRO A 161 -9.65 18.27 21.23
C PRO A 161 -11.03 18.17 21.89
N THR A 162 -11.92 17.29 21.41
CA THR A 162 -13.25 17.11 21.99
C THR A 162 -13.14 16.74 23.48
N ILE A 163 -13.83 17.50 24.34
CA ILE A 163 -13.80 17.35 25.79
C ILE A 163 -15.17 16.92 26.33
N GLY A 164 -15.20 16.14 27.41
CA GLY A 164 -16.44 15.74 28.08
C GLY A 164 -16.90 14.34 27.69
N ASN A 165 -18.22 14.10 27.72
CA ASN A 165 -18.77 12.81 27.32
C ASN A 165 -18.70 12.65 25.79
N VAL A 166 -18.03 11.60 25.33
CA VAL A 166 -17.77 11.33 23.91
C VAL A 166 -18.24 9.92 23.55
N GLY A 167 -18.52 9.73 22.26
CA GLY A 167 -18.95 8.47 21.67
C GLY A 167 -19.29 8.72 20.20
N PRO A 168 -19.55 7.69 19.39
CA PRO A 168 -19.51 7.80 17.92
C PRO A 168 -20.45 8.86 17.34
N THR A 169 -21.47 9.29 18.08
CA THR A 169 -22.45 10.30 17.67
C THR A 169 -22.64 11.43 18.67
N THR A 170 -21.88 11.48 19.76
CA THR A 170 -22.10 12.39 20.91
C THR A 170 -21.03 13.46 20.99
N ASN A 171 -21.42 14.72 21.22
CA ASN A 171 -20.47 15.82 21.41
C ASN A 171 -19.55 16.06 20.19
N VAL A 172 -20.17 16.12 19.01
CA VAL A 172 -19.52 16.31 17.71
C VAL A 172 -19.41 17.79 17.34
N GLY A 173 -18.57 18.09 16.35
CA GLY A 173 -18.46 19.43 15.74
C GLY A 173 -17.27 20.25 16.22
N THR A 174 -16.49 19.73 17.17
CA THR A 174 -15.23 20.35 17.59
C THR A 174 -14.25 20.38 16.42
N GLN A 175 -13.62 21.52 16.14
CA GLN A 175 -12.56 21.58 15.13
C GLN A 175 -11.32 20.82 15.61
N LEU A 176 -10.74 20.01 14.72
CA LEU A 176 -9.48 19.32 14.98
C LEU A 176 -8.33 20.32 15.05
N ASN A 177 -7.30 20.00 15.83
CA ASN A 177 -6.15 20.86 16.02
C ASN A 177 -4.82 20.09 16.03
N LEU A 178 -3.73 20.83 16.17
CA LEU A 178 -2.41 20.30 16.43
C LEU A 178 -2.02 20.49 17.89
N VAL A 179 -1.28 19.51 18.43
CA VAL A 179 -0.64 19.58 19.75
C VAL A 179 0.69 18.84 19.72
N ILE A 180 1.51 19.02 20.76
CA ILE A 180 2.79 18.29 20.90
C ILE A 180 2.51 16.77 20.84
N ALA A 181 3.29 16.07 20.01
CA ALA A 181 3.14 14.63 19.81
C ALA A 181 3.35 13.85 21.13
N ASN A 182 2.39 12.99 21.45
CA ASN A 182 2.41 12.12 22.62
C ASN A 182 1.67 10.81 22.28
N GLU A 183 2.43 9.72 22.15
CA GLU A 183 1.94 8.40 21.72
C GLU A 183 0.99 7.75 22.73
N ASP A 184 1.02 8.20 23.98
CA ASP A 184 0.11 7.74 25.03
C ASP A 184 -1.23 8.49 25.03
N ASP A 185 -1.34 9.64 24.34
CA ASP A 185 -2.60 10.39 24.27
C ASP A 185 -3.52 9.80 23.19
N SER A 186 -4.55 9.08 23.63
CA SER A 186 -5.58 8.50 22.77
C SER A 186 -6.28 9.50 21.83
N ARG A 187 -6.26 10.81 22.11
CA ARG A 187 -6.80 11.84 21.21
C ARG A 187 -5.92 12.11 20.00
N GLN A 188 -4.68 11.64 20.02
CA GLN A 188 -3.73 11.71 18.91
C GLN A 188 -3.62 10.38 18.14
N LEU A 189 -4.35 9.35 18.56
CA LEU A 189 -4.32 8.03 17.96
C LEU A 189 -5.51 7.85 17.02
N TRP A 190 -5.20 7.50 15.77
CA TRP A 190 -6.17 7.42 14.68
C TRP A 190 -6.11 6.05 14.00
N SER A 191 -7.28 5.50 13.66
CA SER A 191 -7.40 4.39 12.73
C SER A 191 -7.71 4.92 11.33
N LEU A 192 -6.96 4.44 10.34
CA LEU A 192 -7.19 4.73 8.93
C LEU A 192 -8.11 3.65 8.34
N VAL A 193 -9.42 3.88 8.41
CA VAL A 193 -10.42 2.85 8.12
C VAL A 193 -10.74 2.84 6.62
N PRO A 194 -10.40 1.77 5.86
CA PRO A 194 -10.65 1.72 4.43
C PRO A 194 -12.14 1.74 4.11
N GLN A 195 -12.52 2.48 3.07
CA GLN A 195 -13.89 2.66 2.60
C GLN A 195 -14.02 2.33 1.11
N GLY A 196 -15.07 1.60 0.77
CA GLY A 196 -15.44 1.31 -0.62
C GLY A 196 -14.31 0.66 -1.41
N THR A 197 -14.17 1.07 -2.67
CA THR A 197 -13.25 0.46 -3.64
C THR A 197 -12.38 1.49 -4.37
N SER A 198 -12.33 2.72 -3.87
CA SER A 198 -11.71 3.86 -4.53
C SER A 198 -10.46 4.37 -3.81
N GLY A 199 -9.93 3.60 -2.85
CA GLY A 199 -8.73 3.97 -2.10
C GLY A 199 -8.97 5.02 -1.00
N TYR A 200 -10.22 5.24 -0.60
CA TYR A 200 -10.55 6.23 0.43
C TYR A 200 -10.52 5.62 1.83
N TYR A 201 -10.22 6.47 2.81
CA TYR A 201 -10.20 6.15 4.22
C TYR A 201 -11.03 7.16 5.01
N ASN A 202 -11.60 6.72 6.14
CA ASN A 202 -11.95 7.65 7.22
C ASN A 202 -10.78 7.72 8.20
N LEU A 203 -10.55 8.90 8.79
CA LEU A 203 -9.64 9.07 9.92
C LEU A 203 -10.47 8.97 11.21
N LEU A 204 -10.46 7.82 11.88
CA LEU A 204 -11.25 7.55 13.08
C LEU A 204 -10.40 7.74 14.34
N ASN A 205 -10.80 8.66 15.22
CA ASN A 205 -10.09 8.90 16.46
C ASN A 205 -10.36 7.80 17.51
N LYS A 206 -9.33 7.36 18.23
CA LYS A 206 -9.44 6.33 19.27
C LYS A 206 -10.24 6.79 20.48
N TYR A 207 -10.05 8.04 20.94
CA TYR A 207 -10.69 8.56 22.15
C TYR A 207 -12.17 8.87 21.91
N SER A 208 -12.47 9.74 20.95
CA SER A 208 -13.84 10.24 20.73
C SER A 208 -14.72 9.27 19.94
N GLN A 209 -14.10 8.32 19.24
CA GLN A 209 -14.76 7.45 18.24
C GLN A 209 -15.37 8.23 17.08
N HIS A 210 -14.97 9.49 16.87
CA HIS A 210 -15.39 10.35 15.78
C HIS A 210 -14.49 10.23 14.55
N VAL A 211 -14.99 10.63 13.39
CA VAL A 211 -14.23 10.72 12.15
C VAL A 211 -13.89 12.17 11.79
N ALA A 212 -12.74 12.39 11.16
CA ALA A 212 -12.39 13.69 10.58
C ALA A 212 -13.34 14.02 9.41
N ASN A 213 -14.04 15.14 9.50
CA ASN A 213 -15.06 15.55 8.54
C ASN A 213 -14.87 17.01 8.12
N LEU A 214 -14.80 17.24 6.80
CA LEU A 214 -14.83 18.57 6.22
C LEU A 214 -16.18 19.27 6.50
N GLN A 215 -16.14 20.41 7.18
CA GLN A 215 -17.35 21.13 7.60
C GLN A 215 -18.25 21.45 6.40
N GLY A 216 -19.47 20.90 6.40
CA GLY A 216 -20.47 21.07 5.33
C GLY A 216 -20.02 20.58 3.94
N GLY A 217 -18.83 19.99 3.81
CA GLY A 217 -18.21 19.75 2.51
C GLY A 217 -17.98 21.04 1.72
N GLY A 218 -17.65 22.15 2.41
CA GLY A 218 -17.35 23.43 1.79
C GLY A 218 -16.12 23.34 0.88
N ALA A 219 -16.07 24.10 -0.22
CA ALA A 219 -14.97 24.07 -1.18
C ALA A 219 -13.94 25.19 -0.97
N ASN A 220 -14.17 26.09 -0.01
CA ASN A 220 -13.30 27.24 0.23
C ASN A 220 -12.03 26.80 0.98
N ASP A 221 -10.91 27.45 0.70
CA ASP A 221 -9.73 27.33 1.52
C ASP A 221 -10.01 27.78 2.95
N ASN A 222 -9.32 27.16 3.91
CA ASN A 222 -9.55 27.32 5.34
C ASN A 222 -10.91 26.81 5.84
N THR A 223 -11.66 26.02 5.05
CA THR A 223 -12.85 25.31 5.58
C THR A 223 -12.39 24.35 6.69
N PRO A 224 -12.94 24.44 7.91
CA PRO A 224 -12.57 23.59 9.05
C PRO A 224 -12.75 22.10 8.79
N VAL A 225 -11.87 21.30 9.40
CA VAL A 225 -12.07 19.86 9.58
C VAL A 225 -12.45 19.59 11.03
N LEU A 226 -13.58 18.92 11.21
CA LEU A 226 -14.23 18.70 12.49
C LEU A 226 -14.10 17.25 12.93
N SER A 227 -14.00 17.05 14.23
CA SER A 227 -14.36 15.80 14.90
C SER A 227 -15.86 15.58 14.76
N TYR A 228 -16.28 14.53 14.06
CA TYR A 228 -17.69 14.36 13.69
C TYR A 228 -18.20 12.92 13.74
N THR A 229 -19.52 12.79 13.60
CA THR A 229 -20.25 11.54 13.73
C THR A 229 -19.64 10.40 12.90
N ASN A 230 -19.33 9.31 13.58
CA ASN A 230 -18.98 8.01 13.01
C ASN A 230 -20.25 7.16 12.89
N ASP A 231 -20.76 7.01 11.67
CA ASP A 231 -22.02 6.31 11.40
C ASP A 231 -22.06 5.64 10.02
N ASN A 232 -23.22 5.13 9.62
CA ASN A 232 -23.44 4.42 8.35
C ASN A 232 -23.16 5.25 7.09
N ARG A 233 -22.95 6.56 7.20
CA ARG A 233 -22.61 7.44 6.08
C ARG A 233 -21.10 7.54 5.84
N ASN A 234 -20.29 6.86 6.63
CA ASN A 234 -18.82 6.85 6.54
C ASN A 234 -18.29 6.48 5.15
N GLY A 235 -18.92 5.49 4.50
CA GLY A 235 -18.55 5.05 3.16
C GLY A 235 -19.19 5.82 2.01
N SER A 236 -20.15 6.72 2.27
CA SER A 236 -20.93 7.40 1.22
C SER A 236 -20.81 8.92 1.23
N SER A 237 -20.47 9.52 2.37
CA SER A 237 -20.33 10.98 2.47
C SER A 237 -18.90 11.40 2.15
N GLN A 238 -18.73 12.06 1.01
CA GLN A 238 -17.43 12.53 0.51
C GLN A 238 -16.75 13.56 1.44
N ASN A 239 -17.48 14.16 2.38
CA ASN A 239 -16.92 15.12 3.35
C ASN A 239 -15.96 14.48 4.35
N ARG A 240 -16.07 13.17 4.58
CA ARG A 240 -15.25 12.42 5.55
C ARG A 240 -14.41 11.32 4.91
N LEU A 241 -14.43 11.25 3.58
CA LEU A 241 -13.58 10.36 2.81
C LEU A 241 -12.30 11.10 2.44
N TRP A 242 -11.18 10.49 2.79
CA TRP A 242 -9.85 11.04 2.59
C TRP A 242 -9.01 10.10 1.74
N TYR A 243 -8.26 10.65 0.81
CA TYR A 243 -7.31 9.91 -0.02
C TYR A 243 -5.90 10.22 0.48
N ILE A 244 -5.11 9.18 0.74
CA ILE A 244 -3.77 9.30 1.34
C ILE A 244 -2.74 8.98 0.26
N ILE A 245 -1.94 9.98 -0.11
CA ILE A 245 -1.05 9.94 -1.27
C ILE A 245 0.39 10.00 -0.76
N PRO A 246 1.26 9.03 -1.09
CA PRO A 246 2.68 9.13 -0.77
C PRO A 246 3.32 10.29 -1.55
N GLY A 247 4.15 11.07 -0.87
CA GLY A 247 4.91 12.20 -1.39
C GLY A 247 6.42 11.94 -1.28
N ASP A 248 7.15 12.92 -0.76
CA ASP A 248 8.60 12.83 -0.57
C ASP A 248 8.99 11.69 0.39
N ASP A 249 10.15 11.08 0.15
CA ASP A 249 10.75 10.13 1.09
C ASP A 249 10.95 10.78 2.47
N LEU A 250 10.72 10.01 3.52
CA LEU A 250 11.08 10.44 4.86
C LEU A 250 12.59 10.37 5.04
N PRO A 251 13.21 11.42 5.62
CA PRO A 251 14.64 11.39 5.87
C PRO A 251 14.96 10.27 6.87
N GLY A 252 16.03 9.51 6.62
CA GLY A 252 16.36 8.27 7.35
C GLY A 252 16.64 8.41 8.86
N ASN A 253 16.61 9.64 9.39
CA ASN A 253 16.65 9.96 10.82
C ASN A 253 15.27 10.00 11.48
N ILE A 254 14.17 9.97 10.73
CA ILE A 254 12.82 9.73 11.26
C ILE A 254 12.66 8.21 11.39
N THR A 255 13.17 7.68 12.50
CA THR A 255 13.34 6.23 12.75
C THR A 255 12.02 5.47 12.99
N GLY A 256 10.87 6.14 13.02
CA GLY A 256 9.61 5.57 13.51
C GLY A 256 8.77 4.82 12.47
N ILE A 257 9.30 4.51 11.28
CA ILE A 257 8.58 3.73 10.24
C ILE A 257 9.11 2.31 10.09
N ARG A 258 10.34 2.04 10.51
CA ARG A 258 10.93 0.70 10.44
C ARG A 258 10.40 -0.27 11.50
N ASP A 259 9.46 0.17 12.33
CA ASP A 259 8.78 -0.65 13.30
C ASP A 259 7.58 -1.38 12.65
N ILE A 260 7.79 -2.03 11.49
CA ILE A 260 6.98 -3.21 11.16
C ILE A 260 7.56 -4.32 12.01
N GLU A 261 6.79 -4.84 12.95
CA GLU A 261 7.22 -5.97 13.76
C GLU A 261 7.56 -7.13 12.81
N PRO A 262 8.80 -7.69 12.83
CA PRO A 262 9.12 -8.85 12.03
C PRO A 262 8.13 -9.98 12.37
N ALA A 263 7.67 -10.70 11.36
CA ALA A 263 6.61 -11.72 11.51
C ALA A 263 6.92 -12.70 12.65
N GLU A 264 8.19 -13.13 12.77
CA GLU A 264 8.68 -13.94 13.88
C GLU A 264 10.12 -13.56 14.26
N TYR A 265 10.40 -13.41 15.55
CA TYR A 265 11.76 -13.29 16.08
C TYR A 265 11.84 -13.79 17.52
N ALA A 266 13.05 -14.14 17.96
CA ALA A 266 13.32 -14.59 19.32
C ALA A 266 14.62 -13.97 19.85
N LEU A 267 14.59 -13.52 21.11
CA LEU A 267 15.80 -13.12 21.83
C LEU A 267 16.45 -14.35 22.47
N ALA A 268 17.74 -14.54 22.24
CA ALA A 268 18.52 -15.62 22.81
C ALA A 268 19.83 -15.13 23.44
N TYR A 269 20.20 -15.73 24.56
CA TYR A 269 21.50 -15.57 25.20
C TYR A 269 22.26 -16.89 25.13
N ASN A 270 23.45 -16.88 24.54
CA ASN A 270 24.33 -18.04 24.47
C ASN A 270 25.36 -17.98 25.59
N GLN A 271 25.31 -18.94 26.53
CA GLN A 271 26.21 -18.98 27.68
C GLN A 271 27.68 -19.24 27.32
N GLN A 272 27.95 -19.98 26.24
CA GLN A 272 29.32 -20.33 25.83
C GLN A 272 30.02 -19.14 25.16
N SER A 273 29.33 -18.45 24.26
CA SER A 273 29.88 -17.26 23.58
C SER A 273 29.63 -15.96 24.33
N GLN A 274 28.85 -16.00 25.41
CA GLN A 274 28.40 -14.83 26.19
C GLN A 274 27.72 -13.75 25.33
N ARG A 275 27.09 -14.15 24.21
CA ARG A 275 26.46 -13.23 23.26
C ARG A 275 24.94 -13.24 23.39
N LEU A 276 24.36 -12.05 23.48
CA LEU A 276 22.94 -11.79 23.36
C LEU A 276 22.62 -11.46 21.90
N HIS A 277 21.59 -12.06 21.31
CA HIS A 277 21.21 -11.77 19.92
C HIS A 277 19.72 -12.04 19.67
N PHE A 278 19.19 -11.45 18.60
CA PHE A 278 17.88 -11.77 18.06
C PHE A 278 18.03 -12.71 16.86
N GLY A 279 17.23 -13.77 16.82
CA GLY A 279 17.10 -14.67 15.68
C GLY A 279 15.74 -14.47 15.00
N SER A 280 15.71 -14.58 13.68
CA SER A 280 14.50 -14.51 12.85
C SER A 280 14.74 -15.28 11.54
N GLU A 281 13.66 -15.71 10.88
CA GLU A 281 13.72 -16.25 9.51
C GLU A 281 14.00 -15.16 8.47
N THR A 282 13.82 -13.88 8.82
CA THR A 282 14.12 -12.69 7.99
C THR A 282 15.08 -11.72 8.71
N PRO A 283 16.38 -12.08 8.89
CA PRO A 283 17.34 -11.30 9.69
C PRO A 283 17.51 -9.85 9.25
N GLU A 284 17.36 -9.56 7.96
CA GLU A 284 17.42 -8.22 7.38
C GLU A 284 16.32 -7.28 7.92
N GLN A 285 15.25 -7.82 8.52
CA GLN A 285 14.17 -7.04 9.13
C GLN A 285 14.45 -6.68 10.60
N LEU A 286 15.50 -7.22 11.23
CA LEU A 286 15.89 -6.95 12.62
C LEU A 286 16.60 -5.59 12.77
N THR A 287 15.95 -4.51 12.33
CA THR A 287 16.53 -3.16 12.26
C THR A 287 16.29 -2.32 13.52
N PHE A 288 15.63 -2.87 14.54
CA PHE A 288 15.28 -2.16 15.77
C PHE A 288 16.43 -2.08 16.78
N SER A 289 16.39 -1.04 17.62
CA SER A 289 17.36 -0.81 18.70
C SER A 289 17.00 -1.56 19.98
N VAL A 290 18.02 -2.07 20.66
CA VAL A 290 17.90 -2.85 21.88
C VAL A 290 18.78 -2.23 22.97
N SER A 291 18.21 -2.02 24.15
CA SER A 291 18.92 -1.55 25.33
C SER A 291 18.99 -2.64 26.40
N VAL A 292 20.15 -2.78 27.05
CA VAL A 292 20.36 -3.73 28.16
C VAL A 292 20.60 -2.95 29.43
N PHE A 293 19.93 -3.34 30.51
CA PHE A 293 20.05 -2.75 31.84
C PHE A 293 20.43 -3.81 32.88
N SER A 294 21.23 -3.41 33.85
CA SER A 294 21.40 -4.17 35.09
C SER A 294 20.13 -4.09 35.95
N LEU A 295 20.00 -4.98 36.93
CA LEU A 295 18.88 -4.97 37.89
C LEU A 295 18.73 -3.67 38.69
N ASN A 296 19.83 -2.91 38.82
CA ASN A 296 19.83 -1.62 39.51
C ASN A 296 19.41 -0.48 38.57
N GLY A 297 18.97 -0.78 37.34
CA GLY A 297 18.52 0.20 36.36
C GLY A 297 19.64 0.91 35.59
N VAL A 298 20.91 0.55 35.81
CA VAL A 298 22.03 1.13 35.05
C VAL A 298 22.05 0.53 33.65
N LYS A 299 22.05 1.37 32.62
CA LYS A 299 22.19 0.96 31.22
C LYS A 299 23.61 0.44 30.96
N VAL A 300 23.69 -0.74 30.38
CA VAL A 300 24.92 -1.51 30.15
C VAL A 300 25.30 -1.50 28.68
N ALA A 301 24.31 -1.49 27.78
CA ALA A 301 24.56 -1.51 26.34
C ALA A 301 23.38 -0.97 25.54
N ASP A 302 23.68 -0.48 24.34
CA ASP A 302 22.73 -0.28 23.24
C ASP A 302 23.30 -0.97 21.99
N PHE A 303 22.47 -1.70 21.25
CA PHE A 303 22.86 -2.38 20.01
C PHE A 303 21.68 -2.55 19.05
N ILE A 304 21.97 -2.81 17.76
CA ILE A 304 20.96 -3.15 16.76
C ILE A 304 20.67 -4.65 16.81
N ALA A 305 19.39 -5.03 16.74
CA ALA A 305 18.96 -6.41 16.94
C ALA A 305 19.66 -7.43 16.01
N ALA A 306 19.91 -7.07 14.75
CA ALA A 306 20.64 -7.89 13.77
C ALA A 306 22.09 -8.19 14.18
N ASP A 307 22.74 -7.27 14.90
CA ASP A 307 24.15 -7.41 15.27
C ASP A 307 24.31 -8.23 16.55
N GLY A 308 23.39 -8.10 17.50
CA GLY A 308 23.56 -8.64 18.85
C GLY A 308 24.62 -7.90 19.67
N TYR A 309 24.92 -8.41 20.86
CA TYR A 309 25.86 -7.80 21.79
C TYR A 309 26.66 -8.84 22.56
N ASP A 310 27.97 -8.62 22.67
CA ASP A 310 28.87 -9.43 23.49
C ASP A 310 28.86 -8.93 24.94
N LEU A 311 28.36 -9.76 25.85
CA LEU A 311 28.30 -9.47 27.28
C LEU A 311 29.56 -9.92 28.01
N SER A 312 30.61 -10.38 27.32
CA SER A 312 31.76 -11.04 27.96
C SER A 312 32.42 -10.22 29.06
N THR A 313 32.50 -8.91 28.85
CA THR A 313 33.07 -7.93 29.78
C THR A 313 32.19 -7.59 30.98
N GLN A 314 30.93 -8.01 30.98
CA GLN A 314 29.95 -7.69 32.02
C GLN A 314 29.94 -8.74 33.15
N PRO A 315 29.68 -8.35 34.41
CA PRO A 315 29.65 -9.31 35.52
C PRO A 315 28.49 -10.32 35.38
N SER A 316 28.63 -11.50 35.99
CA SER A 316 27.51 -12.44 36.11
C SER A 316 26.38 -11.82 36.93
N GLY A 317 25.15 -11.99 36.48
CA GLY A 317 24.00 -11.30 37.08
C GLY A 317 22.73 -11.45 36.26
N ILE A 318 21.65 -10.84 36.75
CA ILE A 318 20.39 -10.75 36.02
C ILE A 318 20.33 -9.38 35.34
N TYR A 319 19.94 -9.40 34.07
CA TYR A 319 19.84 -8.25 33.20
C TYR A 319 18.42 -8.13 32.65
N VAL A 320 17.98 -6.90 32.37
CA VAL A 320 16.74 -6.60 31.67
C VAL A 320 17.11 -6.14 30.27
N VAL A 321 16.53 -6.76 29.26
CA VAL A 321 16.66 -6.36 27.86
C VAL A 321 15.34 -5.71 27.45
N THR A 322 15.42 -4.52 26.87
CA THR A 322 14.26 -3.75 26.41
C THR A 322 14.47 -3.36 24.96
N TRP A 323 13.44 -3.49 24.14
CA TRP A 323 13.47 -3.06 22.74
C TRP A 323 12.07 -2.59 22.32
N THR A 324 12.04 -1.75 21.29
CA THR A 324 10.79 -1.29 20.66
C THR A 324 10.82 -1.72 19.21
N THR A 325 9.76 -2.42 18.78
CA THR A 325 9.53 -2.82 17.39
C THR A 325 8.03 -2.97 17.20
N GLY A 326 7.49 -2.73 15.99
CA GLY A 326 6.03 -2.80 15.81
C GLY A 326 5.24 -1.71 16.52
N GLY A 327 5.88 -0.62 16.97
CA GLY A 327 5.28 0.33 17.91
C GLY A 327 4.98 -0.29 19.29
N LYS A 328 5.55 -1.45 19.63
CA LYS A 328 5.40 -2.13 20.92
C LYS A 328 6.76 -2.17 21.63
N THR A 329 6.77 -1.71 22.88
CA THR A 329 7.93 -1.91 23.76
C THR A 329 7.81 -3.28 24.43
N ARG A 330 8.87 -4.08 24.31
CA ARG A 330 8.98 -5.40 24.95
C ARG A 330 10.16 -5.39 25.91
N SER A 331 10.05 -6.22 26.94
CA SER A 331 11.15 -6.45 27.85
C SER A 331 11.19 -7.89 28.34
N VAL A 332 12.40 -8.39 28.59
CA VAL A 332 12.59 -9.70 29.22
C VAL A 332 13.79 -9.66 30.16
N LYS A 333 13.74 -10.50 31.18
CA LYS A 333 14.84 -10.72 32.11
C LYS A 333 15.58 -11.98 31.70
N PHE A 334 16.91 -11.92 31.69
CA PHE A 334 17.75 -13.12 31.54
C PHE A 334 18.87 -13.11 32.58
N ARG A 335 19.44 -14.29 32.82
CA ARG A 335 20.58 -14.47 33.71
C ARG A 335 21.82 -14.77 32.87
N LYS A 336 22.85 -13.94 33.02
CA LYS A 336 24.19 -14.19 32.48
C LYS A 336 24.88 -15.28 33.29
#